data_AF-M5UEM6-F1
#
_entry.id   AF-M5UEM6-F1
#
_cell.length_a   1.000
_cell.length_b   1.000
_cell.length_c   1.000
_cell.angle_alpha   90.00
_cell.angle_beta   90.00
_cell.angle_gamma   90.00
#
_symmetry.space_group_name_H-M   'P 1'
#
loop_
_entity.id
_entity.type
_entity.pdbx_description
1 polymer ?
#
loop_
_entity_poly.entity_id
_entity_poly.type
_entity_poly.pdbx_seq_one_letter_code
_entity_poly.pdbx_strand_id
1 'polypeptide(L)'
;MHHALLPLLIVYMATAVGCQPATVDDTPTTEHAAQPRPIEPTNPVSLFSETLESELKRGQTEVADTQITSPVQPQDDSTQSTKDEASTDSVSQIDASKKAGPKDDTPALGKAVAASEPSAPAAQPRVAHEDLDATLWMQTSAEYYATCRQAYRIAEEQLATAINVPTWSADLVQQAELAGHEPAETNLPTAVILDIDETVLDNSPYQSRRIHEHGGFTPESWETWVREARAEAVPGVREFLQMAADAGVEVFFVTNRENSVEHATRRNLEQLGLIESDAIDRILSKRERDEWTSDKATRRAHIAKRYRILLLIGDDLNDFLSIGEKPTSQARRNLAAEHGDMWGVKWIQLPNANYGGWERSIYDWEDAADDAVKLQRKYDALQDAKEESIPKPKVRS
;
A
#
# COMPACT_ATOMS: atom_id res chain seq x y z
N MET A 1 40.46 -34.19 43.93
CA MET A 1 39.27 -33.61 44.57
C MET A 1 38.26 -33.31 43.47
N HIS A 2 37.03 -33.78 43.70
CA HIS A 2 35.76 -33.80 42.93
C HIS A 2 35.56 -32.85 41.74
N HIS A 3 34.64 -33.08 40.79
CA HIS A 3 33.99 -34.22 40.13
C HIS A 3 33.16 -33.57 39.01
N ALA A 4 32.95 -34.28 37.90
CA ALA A 4 32.20 -33.84 36.73
C ALA A 4 30.76 -34.40 36.70
N LEU A 5 29.96 -33.85 35.76
CA LEU A 5 28.81 -34.44 35.03
C LEU A 5 27.36 -34.33 35.58
N LEU A 6 26.49 -33.79 34.70
CA LEU A 6 25.00 -33.88 34.59
C LEU A 6 24.52 -35.36 34.38
N PRO A 7 23.21 -35.66 34.13
CA PRO A 7 21.94 -35.40 34.82
C PRO A 7 21.09 -36.72 34.99
N LEU A 8 19.96 -36.72 35.71
CA LEU A 8 18.97 -37.85 35.71
C LEU A 8 17.55 -37.31 35.98
N LEU A 9 16.62 -37.33 35.02
CA LEU A 9 15.65 -38.40 34.67
C LEU A 9 14.71 -38.80 35.83
N ILE A 10 13.44 -38.40 35.74
CA ILE A 10 12.33 -38.95 36.55
C ILE A 10 11.40 -39.73 35.62
N VAL A 11 11.15 -40.99 36.00
CA VAL A 11 10.35 -42.00 35.31
C VAL A 11 8.99 -42.15 35.99
N TYR A 12 7.99 -42.41 35.14
CA TYR A 12 6.64 -42.95 35.34
C TYR A 12 6.39 -43.85 36.57
N MET A 13 5.18 -43.75 37.13
CA MET A 13 4.45 -44.87 37.75
C MET A 13 3.00 -44.88 37.28
N ALA A 14 2.60 -45.98 36.64
CA ALA A 14 1.23 -46.36 36.36
C ALA A 14 0.95 -47.69 37.08
N THR A 15 -0.17 -47.79 37.80
CA THR A 15 -0.82 -49.07 38.09
C THR A 15 -2.34 -48.90 38.01
N ALA A 16 -2.96 -49.88 37.36
CA ALA A 16 -4.38 -49.97 37.04
C ALA A 16 -5.14 -50.84 38.05
N VAL A 17 -6.48 -50.88 37.88
CA VAL A 17 -7.42 -52.02 37.97
C VAL A 17 -8.65 -51.73 38.85
N GLY A 18 -9.85 -51.92 38.27
CA GLY A 18 -11.09 -52.20 39.01
C GLY A 18 -12.40 -51.91 38.25
N CYS A 19 -12.92 -52.90 37.52
CA CYS A 19 -14.21 -52.91 36.80
C CYS A 19 -15.43 -53.24 37.69
N GLN A 20 -16.55 -52.49 37.51
CA GLN A 20 -17.99 -52.88 37.36
C GLN A 20 -18.71 -53.84 38.36
N PRO A 21 -20.07 -54.01 38.31
CA PRO A 21 -21.18 -53.09 37.95
C PRO A 21 -22.39 -53.17 38.92
N ALA A 22 -23.42 -52.32 38.74
CA ALA A 22 -24.79 -52.63 39.18
C ALA A 22 -25.83 -51.98 38.25
N THR A 23 -26.66 -52.85 37.66
CA THR A 23 -27.88 -52.61 36.88
C THR A 23 -29.08 -52.38 37.80
N VAL A 24 -30.12 -51.64 37.36
CA VAL A 24 -31.53 -52.10 37.23
C VAL A 24 -32.34 -51.03 36.48
N ASP A 25 -33.15 -51.53 35.53
CA ASP A 25 -34.17 -50.90 34.69
C ASP A 25 -35.26 -50.12 35.46
N ASP A 26 -35.84 -49.10 34.81
CA ASP A 26 -37.29 -49.03 34.58
C ASP A 26 -37.63 -47.86 33.62
N THR A 27 -38.25 -48.20 32.49
CA THR A 27 -39.07 -47.33 31.61
C THR A 27 -40.41 -48.08 31.38
N PRO A 28 -41.54 -47.44 31.01
CA PRO A 28 -41.61 -46.27 30.12
C PRO A 28 -42.73 -45.24 30.40
N THR A 29 -42.60 -44.05 29.81
CA THR A 29 -43.76 -43.30 29.30
C THR A 29 -43.32 -42.41 28.14
N THR A 30 -43.96 -42.62 27.01
CA THR A 30 -43.76 -41.97 25.71
C THR A 30 -44.47 -40.62 25.65
N GLU A 31 -43.77 -39.55 25.27
CA GLU A 31 -44.38 -38.37 24.69
C GLU A 31 -43.48 -37.80 23.56
N HIS A 32 -44.12 -37.41 22.47
CA HIS A 32 -43.54 -37.12 21.16
C HIS A 32 -42.65 -35.87 21.14
N ALA A 33 -41.42 -36.01 20.63
CA ALA A 33 -40.62 -34.89 20.13
C ALA A 33 -40.21 -35.15 18.67
N ALA A 34 -40.54 -34.22 17.79
CA ALA A 34 -40.26 -34.25 16.37
C ALA A 34 -38.75 -34.15 16.07
N GLN A 35 -38.25 -34.99 15.17
CA GLN A 35 -36.88 -34.91 14.64
C GLN A 35 -36.78 -33.82 13.56
N PRO A 36 -35.69 -33.03 13.51
CA PRO A 36 -35.44 -32.14 12.38
C PRO A 36 -34.97 -32.93 11.15
N ARG A 37 -35.45 -32.52 9.97
CA ARG A 37 -35.06 -33.09 8.67
C ARG A 37 -33.63 -32.69 8.28
N PRO A 38 -32.90 -33.51 7.50
CA PRO A 38 -31.59 -33.13 6.97
C PRO A 38 -31.71 -31.97 5.98
N ILE A 39 -30.80 -31.00 6.08
CA ILE A 39 -30.61 -29.92 5.11
C ILE A 39 -29.70 -30.49 4.00
N GLU A 40 -30.18 -30.49 2.75
CA GLU A 40 -29.36 -30.78 1.58
C GLU A 40 -28.39 -29.61 1.31
N PRO A 41 -27.14 -29.87 0.91
CA PRO A 41 -26.19 -28.81 0.59
C PRO A 41 -26.57 -28.14 -0.74
N THR A 42 -26.93 -26.86 -0.68
CA THR A 42 -27.07 -26.01 -1.86
C THR A 42 -25.69 -25.69 -2.43
N ASN A 43 -25.52 -25.96 -3.73
CA ASN A 43 -24.28 -25.77 -4.47
C ASN A 43 -24.08 -24.27 -4.79
N PRO A 44 -23.02 -23.60 -4.27
CA PRO A 44 -22.84 -22.14 -4.42
C PRO A 44 -22.45 -21.68 -5.84
N VAL A 45 -22.22 -22.62 -6.77
CA VAL A 45 -21.78 -22.29 -8.14
C VAL A 45 -22.92 -21.76 -9.03
N SER A 46 -24.18 -22.02 -8.70
CA SER A 46 -25.32 -21.65 -9.58
C SER A 46 -25.80 -20.20 -9.44
N LEU A 47 -25.57 -19.54 -8.30
CA LEU A 47 -26.01 -18.16 -8.07
C LEU A 47 -25.00 -17.12 -8.62
N PHE A 48 -23.75 -17.53 -8.83
CA PHE A 48 -22.71 -16.66 -9.38
C PHE A 48 -22.82 -16.48 -10.89
N SER A 49 -23.31 -17.48 -11.63
CA SER A 49 -23.41 -17.42 -13.10
C SER A 49 -24.55 -16.51 -13.58
N GLU A 50 -25.70 -16.51 -12.90
CA GLU A 50 -26.84 -15.69 -13.33
C GLU A 50 -26.61 -14.19 -13.08
N THR A 51 -25.83 -13.85 -12.06
CA THR A 51 -25.51 -12.45 -11.72
C THR A 51 -24.50 -11.86 -12.73
N LEU A 52 -23.47 -12.63 -13.10
CA LEU A 52 -22.46 -12.23 -14.09
C LEU A 52 -23.02 -12.06 -15.51
N GLU A 53 -23.95 -12.91 -15.95
CA GLU A 53 -24.61 -12.75 -17.26
C GLU A 53 -25.51 -11.51 -17.33
N SER A 54 -26.09 -11.09 -16.20
CA SER A 54 -26.91 -9.89 -16.12
C SER A 54 -26.07 -8.60 -16.20
N GLU A 55 -24.85 -8.61 -15.64
CA GLU A 55 -23.95 -7.46 -15.68
C GLU A 55 -23.18 -7.36 -17.00
N LEU A 56 -22.81 -8.49 -17.63
CA LEU A 56 -22.23 -8.49 -18.98
C LEU A 56 -23.21 -7.97 -20.04
N LYS A 57 -24.51 -8.26 -19.91
CA LYS A 57 -25.54 -7.69 -20.80
C LYS A 57 -25.76 -6.20 -20.58
N ARG A 58 -25.64 -5.69 -19.34
CA ARG A 58 -25.70 -4.24 -19.08
C ARG A 58 -24.48 -3.51 -19.65
N GLY A 59 -23.27 -4.05 -19.46
CA GLY A 59 -22.03 -3.43 -19.97
C GLY A 59 -21.92 -3.40 -21.50
N GLN A 60 -22.58 -4.30 -22.23
CA GLN A 60 -22.58 -4.30 -23.71
C GLN A 60 -23.58 -3.31 -24.33
N THR A 61 -24.50 -2.75 -23.55
CA THR A 61 -25.52 -1.80 -24.07
C THR A 61 -25.10 -0.33 -23.94
N GLU A 62 -24.05 -0.03 -23.15
CA GLU A 62 -23.57 1.36 -22.92
C GLU A 62 -22.36 1.78 -23.77
N VAL A 63 -21.78 0.90 -24.61
CA VAL A 63 -20.59 1.20 -25.43
C VAL A 63 -20.92 1.48 -26.90
N ALA A 64 -22.20 1.64 -27.24
CA ALA A 64 -22.66 1.91 -28.61
C ALA A 64 -23.35 3.26 -28.74
N ASP A 65 -22.70 4.35 -28.31
CA ASP A 65 -22.95 5.70 -28.86
C ASP A 65 -21.93 6.71 -28.31
N THR A 66 -20.74 6.76 -28.89
CA THR A 66 -19.91 7.97 -28.83
C THR A 66 -19.00 8.05 -30.06
N GLN A 67 -19.47 8.77 -31.09
CA GLN A 67 -18.63 9.16 -32.22
C GLN A 67 -17.65 10.25 -31.79
N ILE A 68 -16.36 9.95 -31.94
CA ILE A 68 -15.26 10.88 -31.73
C ILE A 68 -15.11 11.75 -32.98
N THR A 69 -15.35 13.06 -32.86
CA THR A 69 -14.94 14.07 -33.85
C THR A 69 -13.72 14.82 -33.33
N SER A 70 -12.61 14.80 -34.08
CA SER A 70 -11.36 15.51 -33.79
C SER A 70 -11.50 17.05 -33.88
N PRO A 71 -10.64 17.82 -33.17
CA PRO A 71 -10.87 19.24 -32.92
C PRO A 71 -10.40 20.17 -34.05
N VAL A 72 -11.17 21.25 -34.22
CA VAL A 72 -10.95 22.40 -35.10
C VAL A 72 -9.94 23.36 -34.48
N GLN A 73 -8.97 23.84 -35.26
CA GLN A 73 -8.04 24.91 -34.88
C GLN A 73 -8.75 26.29 -34.88
N PRO A 74 -8.38 27.23 -33.99
CA PRO A 74 -8.95 28.57 -33.99
C PRO A 74 -8.37 29.42 -35.13
N GLN A 75 -9.25 30.10 -35.87
CA GLN A 75 -8.90 31.19 -36.78
C GLN A 75 -8.91 32.52 -36.02
N ASP A 76 -7.77 33.22 -36.05
CA ASP A 76 -7.67 34.63 -35.69
C ASP A 76 -8.01 35.49 -36.91
N ASP A 77 -8.96 36.40 -36.72
CA ASP A 77 -9.38 37.41 -37.68
C ASP A 77 -8.92 38.78 -37.16
N SER A 78 -7.91 39.38 -37.78
CA SER A 78 -7.74 40.83 -37.73
C SER A 78 -6.99 41.37 -38.95
N THR A 79 -7.66 42.31 -39.60
CA THR A 79 -7.30 43.01 -40.82
C THR A 79 -6.24 44.11 -40.62
N GLN A 80 -5.26 44.10 -41.52
CA GLN A 80 -4.59 45.22 -42.21
C GLN A 80 -4.24 46.52 -41.48
N SER A 81 -2.93 46.82 -41.47
CA SER A 81 -2.41 48.14 -41.88
C SER A 81 -1.03 47.99 -42.55
N THR A 82 -0.87 48.74 -43.63
CA THR A 82 0.17 48.74 -44.67
C THR A 82 1.53 49.35 -44.27
N LYS A 83 2.52 49.05 -45.12
CA LYS A 83 3.82 49.71 -45.44
C LYS A 83 5.03 48.87 -45.02
N ASP A 84 6.15 48.79 -45.72
CA ASP A 84 6.61 49.15 -47.07
C ASP A 84 7.96 48.40 -47.22
N GLU A 85 8.46 48.28 -48.46
CA GLU A 85 9.86 47.95 -48.84
C GLU A 85 10.32 46.48 -48.70
N ALA A 86 10.39 45.71 -49.79
CA ALA A 86 11.40 45.69 -50.86
C ALA A 86 12.59 44.74 -50.57
N SER A 87 12.78 43.79 -51.49
CA SER A 87 14.08 43.39 -52.07
C SER A 87 14.33 41.87 -52.09
N THR A 88 14.08 41.33 -53.29
CA THR A 88 14.94 40.42 -54.09
C THR A 88 15.14 38.97 -53.68
N ASP A 89 14.51 38.13 -54.51
CA ASP A 89 14.93 36.80 -54.95
C ASP A 89 16.42 36.65 -55.25
N SER A 90 16.96 35.45 -54.98
CA SER A 90 17.88 34.78 -55.90
C SER A 90 17.89 33.27 -55.68
N VAL A 91 17.20 32.56 -56.58
CA VAL A 91 17.35 31.14 -56.89
C VAL A 91 18.27 31.02 -58.10
N SER A 92 19.27 30.12 -58.06
CA SER A 92 19.99 29.61 -59.23
C SER A 92 20.36 28.15 -58.98
N GLN A 93 19.62 27.19 -59.54
CA GLN A 93 19.94 26.48 -60.79
C GLN A 93 21.36 25.89 -60.82
N ILE A 94 21.57 24.63 -60.40
CA ILE A 94 21.64 23.40 -61.24
C ILE A 94 22.00 23.62 -62.71
N ASP A 95 23.19 23.17 -63.10
CA ASP A 95 23.50 22.82 -64.49
C ASP A 95 24.46 21.62 -64.57
N ALA A 96 24.25 20.82 -65.62
CA ALA A 96 24.71 19.45 -65.75
C ALA A 96 25.94 19.27 -66.68
N SER A 97 26.73 18.25 -66.35
CA SER A 97 27.40 17.27 -67.21
C SER A 97 28.15 17.68 -68.49
N LYS A 98 29.43 17.30 -68.54
CA LYS A 98 30.14 16.93 -69.77
C LYS A 98 31.00 15.67 -69.57
N LYS A 99 30.73 14.66 -70.41
CA LYS A 99 31.49 13.39 -70.60
C LYS A 99 32.72 13.62 -71.50
N ALA A 100 33.79 12.83 -71.30
CA ALA A 100 34.27 11.79 -72.25
C ALA A 100 35.67 11.28 -71.91
N GLY A 101 35.90 9.97 -72.08
CA GLY A 101 37.22 9.35 -72.24
C GLY A 101 37.37 7.96 -71.60
N PRO A 102 37.37 6.85 -72.36
CA PRO A 102 37.41 5.49 -71.82
C PRO A 102 38.85 4.95 -71.73
N LYS A 103 39.13 4.13 -70.70
CA LYS A 103 40.24 3.16 -70.73
C LYS A 103 39.82 1.87 -70.03
N ASP A 104 39.87 0.80 -70.80
CA ASP A 104 39.94 -0.59 -70.34
C ASP A 104 41.15 -0.77 -69.43
N ASP A 105 40.96 -1.41 -68.27
CA ASP A 105 41.96 -2.29 -67.68
C ASP A 105 41.27 -3.27 -66.70
N THR A 106 41.52 -4.56 -66.98
CA THR A 106 41.04 -5.79 -66.32
C THR A 106 41.28 -5.80 -64.80
N PRO A 107 40.39 -6.36 -63.97
CA PRO A 107 40.39 -6.13 -62.53
C PRO A 107 41.45 -6.97 -61.81
N ALA A 108 42.36 -6.31 -61.09
CA ALA A 108 43.17 -6.92 -60.05
C ALA A 108 42.29 -7.18 -58.81
N LEU A 109 42.30 -8.43 -58.32
CA LEU A 109 41.68 -8.85 -57.06
C LEU A 109 42.27 -8.06 -55.88
N GLY A 110 41.63 -6.93 -55.56
CA GLY A 110 41.89 -6.17 -54.35
C GLY A 110 41.41 -6.94 -53.12
N LYS A 111 42.25 -7.04 -52.10
CA LYS A 111 41.87 -7.52 -50.76
C LYS A 111 40.59 -6.81 -50.34
N ALA A 112 39.55 -7.57 -50.02
CA ALA A 112 38.36 -7.06 -49.36
C ALA A 112 38.80 -6.41 -48.03
N VAL A 113 38.79 -5.08 -47.99
CA VAL A 113 38.76 -4.34 -46.74
C VAL A 113 37.39 -4.66 -46.17
N ALA A 114 37.35 -5.46 -45.11
CA ALA A 114 36.13 -5.66 -44.35
C ALA A 114 35.61 -4.27 -43.94
N ALA A 115 34.49 -3.85 -44.52
CA ALA A 115 33.78 -2.69 -44.05
C ALA A 115 33.40 -2.99 -42.60
N SER A 116 34.02 -2.29 -41.66
CA SER A 116 33.61 -2.32 -40.27
C SER A 116 32.14 -1.94 -40.23
N GLU A 117 31.29 -2.86 -39.76
CA GLU A 117 29.90 -2.53 -39.47
C GLU A 117 29.87 -1.29 -38.57
N PRO A 118 28.99 -0.30 -38.85
CA PRO A 118 28.84 0.84 -37.96
C PRO A 118 28.47 0.31 -36.59
N SER A 119 29.32 0.56 -35.58
CA SER A 119 29.02 0.17 -34.21
C SER A 119 27.66 0.77 -33.85
N ALA A 120 26.73 -0.08 -33.42
CA ALA A 120 25.44 0.39 -32.92
C ALA A 120 25.68 1.54 -31.93
N PRO A 121 24.96 2.67 -32.04
CA PRO A 121 25.13 3.78 -31.11
C PRO A 121 24.98 3.22 -29.70
N ALA A 122 25.95 3.50 -28.83
CA ALA A 122 25.90 3.09 -27.43
C ALA A 122 24.54 3.51 -26.87
N ALA A 123 23.77 2.55 -26.36
CA ALA A 123 22.47 2.82 -25.78
C ALA A 123 22.66 3.89 -24.69
N GLN A 124 21.96 5.02 -24.84
CA GLN A 124 21.96 6.04 -23.80
C GLN A 124 21.44 5.38 -22.51
N PRO A 125 22.06 5.65 -21.35
CA PRO A 125 21.62 5.07 -20.10
C PRO A 125 20.15 5.44 -19.87
N ARG A 126 19.30 4.44 -19.62
CA ARG A 126 17.90 4.66 -19.29
C ARG A 126 17.85 5.40 -17.95
N VAL A 127 17.39 6.63 -17.97
CA VAL A 127 17.08 7.40 -16.76
C VAL A 127 15.63 7.15 -16.41
N ALA A 128 15.39 6.63 -15.21
CA ALA A 128 14.04 6.43 -14.66
C ALA A 128 14.04 6.88 -13.20
N HIS A 129 12.89 7.38 -12.74
CA HIS A 129 12.68 7.67 -11.33
C HIS A 129 12.47 6.36 -10.57
N GLU A 130 13.02 6.25 -9.36
CA GLU A 130 12.96 5.03 -8.54
C GLU A 130 11.52 4.64 -8.15
N ASP A 131 10.66 5.63 -7.88
CA ASP A 131 9.25 5.40 -7.56
C ASP A 131 8.35 5.04 -8.76
N LEU A 132 8.89 4.97 -9.98
CA LEU A 132 8.06 4.80 -11.18
C LEU A 132 7.20 3.53 -11.13
N ASP A 133 7.82 2.37 -10.91
CA ASP A 133 7.11 1.09 -10.91
C ASP A 133 6.23 0.93 -9.67
N ALA A 134 6.65 1.44 -8.51
CA ALA A 134 5.84 1.45 -7.29
C ALA A 134 4.56 2.29 -7.47
N THR A 135 4.69 3.48 -8.06
CA THR A 135 3.55 4.37 -8.33
C THR A 135 2.61 3.74 -9.36
N LEU A 136 3.15 3.15 -10.44
CA LEU A 136 2.33 2.45 -11.43
C LEU A 136 1.61 1.25 -10.82
N TRP A 137 2.26 0.48 -9.95
CA TRP A 137 1.62 -0.62 -9.25
C TRP A 137 0.44 -0.12 -8.39
N MET A 138 0.62 0.94 -7.60
CA MET A 138 -0.47 1.50 -6.78
C MET A 138 -1.59 2.10 -7.64
N GLN A 139 -1.26 2.83 -8.70
CA GLN A 139 -2.27 3.52 -9.53
C GLN A 139 -3.03 2.62 -10.50
N THR A 140 -2.41 1.54 -10.99
CA THR A 140 -2.91 0.84 -12.17
C THR A 140 -3.10 -0.66 -11.99
N SER A 141 -2.51 -1.26 -10.95
CA SER A 141 -2.58 -2.71 -10.78
C SER A 141 -3.90 -3.16 -10.17
N ALA A 142 -4.41 -4.29 -10.66
CA ALA A 142 -5.54 -4.96 -10.01
C ALA A 142 -5.13 -5.50 -8.62
N GLU A 143 -3.85 -5.80 -8.44
CA GLU A 143 -3.25 -6.33 -7.20
C GLU A 143 -3.30 -5.33 -6.05
N TYR A 144 -2.99 -4.05 -6.29
CA TYR A 144 -3.15 -3.00 -5.28
C TYR A 144 -4.62 -2.88 -4.88
N TYR A 145 -5.51 -2.70 -5.86
CA TYR A 145 -6.96 -2.61 -5.62
C TYR A 145 -7.47 -3.80 -4.80
N ALA A 146 -7.15 -5.03 -5.21
CA ALA A 146 -7.59 -6.24 -4.53
C ALA A 146 -7.02 -6.36 -3.12
N THR A 147 -5.77 -5.95 -2.91
CA THR A 147 -5.12 -5.97 -1.58
C THR A 147 -5.76 -4.98 -0.62
N CYS A 148 -6.03 -3.74 -1.06
CA CYS A 148 -6.75 -2.75 -0.24
C CYS A 148 -8.16 -3.24 0.12
N ARG A 149 -8.90 -3.77 -0.88
CA ARG A 149 -10.22 -4.37 -0.64
C ARG A 149 -10.18 -5.54 0.33
N GLN A 150 -9.17 -6.40 0.22
CA GLN A 150 -8.98 -7.52 1.13
C GLN A 150 -8.71 -7.03 2.56
N ALA A 151 -7.84 -6.04 2.73
CA ALA A 151 -7.53 -5.48 4.04
C ALA A 151 -8.79 -4.88 4.71
N TYR A 152 -9.58 -4.10 3.98
CA TYR A 152 -10.82 -3.54 4.53
C TYR A 152 -11.90 -4.58 4.80
N ARG A 153 -12.04 -5.63 3.98
CA ARG A 153 -12.95 -6.74 4.30
C ARG A 153 -12.54 -7.48 5.57
N ILE A 154 -11.24 -7.68 5.78
CA ILE A 154 -10.74 -8.26 7.03
C ILE A 154 -11.07 -7.30 8.19
N ALA A 155 -10.89 -5.99 8.02
CA ALA A 155 -11.24 -5.01 9.03
C ALA A 155 -12.74 -5.07 9.40
N GLU A 156 -13.62 -5.18 8.41
CA GLU A 156 -15.07 -5.35 8.60
C GLU A 156 -15.39 -6.62 9.43
N GLU A 157 -14.81 -7.76 9.06
CA GLU A 157 -14.99 -9.04 9.76
C GLU A 157 -14.51 -8.98 11.21
N GLN A 158 -13.34 -8.38 11.43
CA GLN A 158 -12.77 -8.25 12.77
C GLN A 158 -13.52 -7.22 13.61
N LEU A 159 -14.02 -6.14 13.02
CA LEU A 159 -14.84 -5.16 13.71
C LEU A 159 -16.13 -5.80 14.25
N ALA A 160 -16.82 -6.59 13.43
CA ALA A 160 -18.04 -7.30 13.82
C ALA A 160 -17.81 -8.25 15.02
N THR A 161 -16.62 -8.85 15.09
CA THR A 161 -16.21 -9.70 16.21
C THR A 161 -15.84 -8.85 17.45
N ALA A 162 -14.95 -7.87 17.26
CA ALA A 162 -14.32 -7.08 18.32
C ALA A 162 -15.31 -6.29 19.20
N ILE A 163 -16.39 -5.78 18.61
CA ILE A 163 -17.43 -5.02 19.33
C ILE A 163 -18.00 -5.85 20.48
N ASN A 164 -18.16 -7.15 20.28
CA ASN A 164 -18.82 -8.06 21.22
C ASN A 164 -17.88 -8.68 22.27
N VAL A 165 -16.59 -8.36 22.24
CA VAL A 165 -15.58 -8.92 23.14
C VAL A 165 -15.08 -7.82 24.09
N PRO A 166 -15.54 -7.74 25.35
CA PRO A 166 -15.22 -6.62 26.25
C PRO A 166 -13.73 -6.42 26.54
N THR A 167 -12.93 -7.49 26.43
CA THR A 167 -11.48 -7.47 26.65
C THR A 167 -10.67 -7.18 25.38
N TRP A 168 -11.34 -6.94 24.25
CA TRP A 168 -10.67 -6.66 22.98
C TRP A 168 -10.14 -5.23 22.94
N SER A 169 -8.84 -5.10 22.67
CA SER A 169 -8.16 -3.85 22.32
C SER A 169 -7.06 -4.13 21.29
N ALA A 170 -6.91 -3.22 20.33
CA ALA A 170 -5.81 -3.13 19.38
C ALA A 170 -4.65 -2.24 19.87
N ASP A 171 -4.86 -1.44 20.92
CA ASP A 171 -3.80 -0.72 21.62
C ASP A 171 -3.15 -1.63 22.67
N LEU A 172 -1.81 -1.76 22.63
CA LEU A 172 -1.05 -2.68 23.47
C LEU A 172 -1.10 -2.32 24.96
N VAL A 173 -1.12 -1.03 25.30
CA VAL A 173 -1.18 -0.58 26.70
C VAL A 173 -2.55 -0.90 27.26
N GLN A 174 -3.61 -0.54 26.53
CA GLN A 174 -4.98 -0.88 26.91
C GLN A 174 -5.19 -2.40 26.96
N GLN A 175 -4.57 -3.19 26.07
CA GLN A 175 -4.64 -4.65 26.14
C GLN A 175 -4.03 -5.20 27.44
N ALA A 176 -2.86 -4.69 27.85
CA ALA A 176 -2.21 -5.10 29.09
C ALA A 176 -3.04 -4.72 30.33
N GLU A 177 -3.66 -3.54 30.32
CA GLU A 177 -4.57 -3.09 31.39
C GLU A 177 -5.82 -3.98 31.47
N LEU A 178 -6.42 -4.36 30.32
CA LEU A 178 -7.61 -5.21 30.27
C LEU A 178 -7.35 -6.69 30.63
N ALA A 179 -6.11 -7.17 30.50
CA ALA A 179 -5.76 -8.57 30.79
C ALA A 179 -5.88 -8.96 32.28
N GLY A 180 -6.10 -8.01 33.19
CA GLY A 180 -6.13 -8.23 34.63
C GLY A 180 -7.35 -7.67 35.39
N HIS A 181 -8.35 -7.09 34.72
CA HIS A 181 -9.49 -6.43 35.36
C HIS A 181 -10.84 -7.09 35.02
N GLU A 182 -11.78 -7.07 35.97
CA GLU A 182 -13.17 -7.52 35.74
C GLU A 182 -13.90 -6.56 34.77
N PRO A 183 -14.82 -7.04 33.90
CA PRO A 183 -15.45 -6.27 32.82
C PRO A 183 -16.21 -5.00 33.23
N ALA A 184 -16.40 -4.73 34.51
CA ALA A 184 -17.17 -3.57 34.99
C ALA A 184 -16.45 -2.22 34.78
N GLU A 185 -15.14 -2.21 34.51
CA GLU A 185 -14.35 -1.00 34.18
C GLU A 185 -14.20 -0.77 32.66
N THR A 186 -14.80 -1.63 31.81
CA THR A 186 -14.59 -1.65 30.35
C THR A 186 -15.70 -0.98 29.54
N ASN A 187 -16.57 -0.19 30.18
CA ASN A 187 -17.73 0.44 29.56
C ASN A 187 -17.40 1.71 28.74
N LEU A 188 -16.21 1.75 28.14
CA LEU A 188 -15.82 2.82 27.24
C LEU A 188 -16.54 2.64 25.89
N PRO A 189 -16.99 3.74 25.24
CA PRO A 189 -17.41 3.68 23.85
C PRO A 189 -16.31 3.07 22.98
N THR A 190 -16.70 2.35 21.93
CA THR A 190 -15.76 1.69 21.02
C THR A 190 -15.28 2.66 19.95
N ALA A 191 -14.03 2.48 19.52
CA ALA A 191 -13.44 3.27 18.45
C ALA A 191 -12.55 2.43 17.53
N VAL A 192 -12.35 2.90 16.31
CA VAL A 192 -11.27 2.46 15.42
C VAL A 192 -10.37 3.65 15.11
N ILE A 193 -9.08 3.37 14.86
CA ILE A 193 -8.11 4.38 14.47
C ILE A 193 -7.58 4.03 13.09
N LEU A 194 -7.65 4.99 12.17
CA LEU A 194 -7.04 4.90 10.85
C LEU A 194 -5.94 5.95 10.72
N ASP A 195 -4.84 5.60 10.06
CA ASP A 195 -4.03 6.61 9.38
C ASP A 195 -4.82 7.26 8.22
N ILE A 196 -4.32 8.37 7.66
CA ILE A 196 -4.92 9.03 6.50
C ILE A 196 -4.20 8.72 5.20
N ASP A 197 -2.88 8.89 5.12
CA ASP A 197 -2.17 8.92 3.84
C ASP A 197 -1.85 7.48 3.39
N GLU A 198 -2.26 7.08 2.18
CA GLU A 198 -2.17 5.69 1.68
C GLU A 198 -3.00 4.66 2.47
N THR A 199 -3.73 5.13 3.48
CA THR A 199 -4.70 4.35 4.25
C THR A 199 -6.13 4.76 3.90
N VAL A 200 -6.49 6.03 4.04
CA VAL A 200 -7.83 6.57 3.73
C VAL A 200 -7.81 7.35 2.42
N LEU A 201 -6.78 8.16 2.21
CA LEU A 201 -6.59 9.02 1.04
C LEU A 201 -5.44 8.48 0.18
N ASP A 202 -5.70 8.28 -1.10
CA ASP A 202 -4.71 7.93 -2.11
C ASP A 202 -3.99 9.20 -2.60
N ASN A 203 -2.72 9.32 -2.24
CA ASN A 203 -1.83 10.41 -2.62
C ASN A 203 -0.87 10.01 -3.74
N SER A 204 -1.04 8.85 -4.39
CA SER A 204 -0.21 8.46 -5.53
C SER A 204 -0.15 9.51 -6.66
N PRO A 205 -1.14 10.40 -6.91
CA PRO A 205 -0.98 11.48 -7.88
C PRO A 205 0.11 12.50 -7.48
N TYR A 206 0.39 12.68 -6.19
CA TYR A 206 1.53 13.46 -5.73
C TYR A 206 2.85 12.81 -6.15
N GLN A 207 2.97 11.48 -5.98
CA GLN A 207 4.15 10.72 -6.42
C GLN A 207 4.34 10.78 -7.93
N SER A 208 3.26 10.67 -8.71
CA SER A 208 3.29 10.87 -10.16
C SER A 208 3.83 12.27 -10.53
N ARG A 209 3.39 13.32 -9.82
CA ARG A 209 3.88 14.69 -10.04
C ARG A 209 5.39 14.81 -9.73
N ARG A 210 5.86 14.17 -8.64
CA ARG A 210 7.28 14.12 -8.28
C ARG A 210 8.13 13.43 -9.36
N ILE A 211 7.66 12.29 -9.87
CA ILE A 211 8.29 11.54 -10.96
C ILE A 211 8.44 12.40 -12.23
N HIS A 212 7.36 13.07 -12.66
CA HIS A 212 7.39 13.92 -13.85
C HIS A 212 8.31 15.14 -13.73
N GLU A 213 8.47 15.66 -12.52
CA GLU A 213 9.37 16.78 -12.23
C GLU A 213 10.82 16.34 -11.95
N HIS A 214 11.09 15.03 -11.94
CA HIS A 214 12.37 14.45 -11.50
C HIS A 214 12.80 14.97 -10.11
N GLY A 215 11.83 15.18 -9.23
CA GLY A 215 12.05 15.74 -7.88
C GLY A 215 11.61 14.77 -6.79
N GLY A 216 12.16 14.95 -5.58
CA GLY A 216 11.75 14.19 -4.40
C GLY A 216 10.66 14.89 -3.59
N PHE A 217 10.33 14.28 -2.45
CA PHE A 217 9.48 14.89 -1.43
C PHE A 217 10.12 16.17 -0.86
N THR A 218 9.32 17.22 -0.71
CA THR A 218 9.62 18.37 0.15
C THR A 218 8.39 18.70 1.01
N PRO A 219 8.57 19.23 2.23
CA PRO A 219 7.44 19.71 3.03
C PRO A 219 6.55 20.69 2.26
N GLU A 220 7.14 21.61 1.50
CA GLU A 220 6.41 22.65 0.77
C GLU A 220 5.59 22.08 -0.40
N SER A 221 6.17 21.16 -1.18
CA SER A 221 5.45 20.49 -2.28
C SER A 221 4.31 19.63 -1.74
N TRP A 222 4.53 18.95 -0.61
CA TRP A 222 3.52 18.14 0.05
C TRP A 222 2.37 18.97 0.60
N GLU A 223 2.66 20.05 1.35
CA GLU A 223 1.60 20.90 1.85
C GLU A 223 0.80 21.56 0.72
N THR A 224 1.44 21.86 -0.41
CA THR A 224 0.75 22.35 -1.61
C THR A 224 -0.25 21.30 -2.11
N TRP A 225 0.16 20.04 -2.25
CA TRP A 225 -0.72 18.93 -2.62
C TRP A 225 -1.89 18.77 -1.63
N VAL A 226 -1.62 18.74 -0.32
CA VAL A 226 -2.67 18.59 0.69
C VAL A 226 -3.70 19.73 0.60
N ARG A 227 -3.26 20.96 0.35
CA ARG A 227 -4.16 22.12 0.20
C ARG A 227 -5.08 22.04 -1.02
N GLU A 228 -4.68 21.31 -2.07
CA GLU A 228 -5.51 21.04 -3.23
C GLU A 228 -6.76 20.22 -2.85
N ALA A 229 -6.67 19.37 -1.82
CA ALA A 229 -7.75 18.50 -1.36
C ALA A 229 -8.34 17.63 -2.48
N ARG A 230 -7.47 17.00 -3.28
CA ARG A 230 -7.82 16.22 -4.48
C ARG A 230 -7.44 14.74 -4.40
N ALA A 231 -6.98 14.27 -3.24
CA ALA A 231 -6.73 12.85 -3.06
C ALA A 231 -8.05 12.07 -3.19
N GLU A 232 -7.99 10.88 -3.78
CA GLU A 232 -9.14 9.98 -3.87
C GLU A 232 -9.20 9.06 -2.65
N ALA A 233 -10.28 8.30 -2.49
CA ALA A 233 -10.41 7.34 -1.41
C ALA A 233 -9.68 6.04 -1.74
N VAL A 234 -8.90 5.50 -0.79
CA VAL A 234 -8.29 4.17 -0.93
C VAL A 234 -9.38 3.10 -1.09
N PRO A 235 -9.23 2.10 -1.98
CA PRO A 235 -10.29 1.13 -2.26
C PRO A 235 -10.77 0.37 -1.00
N GLY A 236 -12.07 0.48 -0.69
CA GLY A 236 -12.72 -0.21 0.44
C GLY A 236 -12.86 0.60 1.73
N VAL A 237 -12.22 1.76 1.83
CA VAL A 237 -12.34 2.57 3.05
C VAL A 237 -13.76 3.06 3.30
N ARG A 238 -14.49 3.42 2.23
CA ARG A 238 -15.85 3.97 2.34
C ARG A 238 -16.81 2.97 3.00
N GLU A 239 -16.80 1.74 2.53
CA GLU A 239 -17.67 0.68 3.06
C GLU A 239 -17.34 0.35 4.51
N PHE A 240 -16.05 0.29 4.84
CA PHE A 240 -15.61 0.10 6.21
C PHE A 240 -16.05 1.24 7.14
N LEU A 241 -15.88 2.50 6.71
CA LEU A 241 -16.32 3.67 7.50
C LEU A 241 -17.83 3.68 7.72
N GLN A 242 -18.61 3.33 6.69
CA GLN A 242 -20.06 3.19 6.81
C GLN A 242 -20.43 2.08 7.81
N MET A 243 -19.78 0.92 7.73
CA MET A 243 -20.00 -0.18 8.67
C MET A 243 -19.67 0.21 10.11
N ALA A 244 -18.56 0.94 10.33
CA ALA A 244 -18.21 1.43 11.66
C ALA A 244 -19.28 2.39 12.21
N ALA A 245 -19.76 3.31 11.38
CA ALA A 245 -20.84 4.23 11.74
C ALA A 245 -22.15 3.49 12.07
N ASP A 246 -22.56 2.54 11.22
CA ASP A 246 -23.77 1.73 11.43
C ASP A 246 -23.70 0.88 12.70
N ALA A 247 -22.49 0.45 13.07
CA ALA A 247 -22.22 -0.29 14.30
C ALA A 247 -22.07 0.60 15.55
N GLY A 248 -22.21 1.92 15.42
CA GLY A 248 -22.03 2.88 16.52
C GLY A 248 -20.59 2.95 17.03
N VAL A 249 -19.60 2.62 16.18
CA VAL A 249 -18.17 2.67 16.50
C VAL A 249 -17.59 3.98 16.01
N GLU A 250 -16.88 4.67 16.90
CA GLU A 250 -16.33 5.97 16.58
C GLU A 250 -15.05 5.87 15.75
N VAL A 251 -14.98 6.62 14.66
CA VAL A 251 -13.81 6.64 13.79
C VAL A 251 -12.91 7.82 14.16
N PHE A 252 -11.63 7.54 14.42
CA PHE A 252 -10.57 8.54 14.58
C PHE A 252 -9.54 8.43 13.47
N PHE A 253 -9.08 9.58 12.98
CA PHE A 253 -7.99 9.68 12.02
C PHE A 253 -6.75 10.22 12.72
N VAL A 254 -5.68 9.42 12.80
CA VAL A 254 -4.41 9.82 13.44
C VAL A 254 -3.34 9.92 12.38
N THR A 255 -2.99 11.15 11.99
CA THR A 255 -2.17 11.43 10.78
C THR A 255 -0.90 12.21 11.07
N ASN A 256 0.17 11.98 10.30
CA ASN A 256 1.39 12.79 10.38
C ASN A 256 1.38 14.04 9.50
N ARG A 257 0.26 14.35 8.85
CA ARG A 257 -0.01 15.70 8.33
C ARG A 257 0.11 16.71 9.46
N GLU A 258 0.71 17.86 9.16
CA GLU A 258 0.86 18.95 10.11
C GLU A 258 -0.50 19.60 10.39
N ASN A 259 -0.71 20.07 11.62
CA ASN A 259 -1.90 20.84 11.99
C ASN A 259 -2.16 22.04 11.04
N SER A 260 -1.10 22.64 10.47
CA SER A 260 -1.19 23.74 9.49
C SER A 260 -2.02 23.42 8.23
N VAL A 261 -2.23 22.13 7.92
CA VAL A 261 -3.00 21.66 6.76
C VAL A 261 -4.19 20.79 7.14
N GLU A 262 -4.57 20.73 8.42
CA GLU A 262 -5.69 19.92 8.89
C GLU A 262 -7.03 20.33 8.24
N HIS A 263 -7.28 21.63 8.14
CA HIS A 263 -8.49 22.12 7.46
C HIS A 263 -8.60 21.67 5.99
N ALA A 264 -7.49 21.55 5.28
CA ALA A 264 -7.50 21.04 3.91
C ALA A 264 -7.74 19.52 3.88
N THR A 265 -7.16 18.80 4.84
CA THR A 265 -7.40 17.36 5.03
C THR A 265 -8.87 17.07 5.31
N ARG A 266 -9.47 17.77 6.28
CA ARG A 266 -10.90 17.72 6.57
C ARG A 266 -11.75 17.95 5.33
N ARG A 267 -11.44 19.01 4.58
CA ARG A 267 -12.16 19.34 3.34
C ARG A 267 -12.08 18.22 2.31
N ASN A 268 -10.94 17.56 2.18
CA ASN A 268 -10.79 16.42 1.26
C ASN A 268 -11.69 15.24 1.70
N LEU A 269 -11.71 14.92 3.00
CA LEU A 269 -12.54 13.84 3.55
C LEU A 269 -14.04 14.15 3.38
N GLU A 270 -14.45 15.40 3.60
CA GLU A 270 -15.83 15.87 3.39
C GLU A 270 -16.24 15.83 1.92
N GLN A 271 -15.38 16.28 1.00
CA GLN A 271 -15.66 16.24 -0.44
C GLN A 271 -15.83 14.82 -0.98
N LEU A 272 -15.11 13.87 -0.39
CA LEU A 272 -15.29 12.46 -0.69
C LEU A 272 -16.49 11.84 0.04
N GLY A 273 -17.17 12.55 0.94
CA GLY A 273 -18.24 12.00 1.77
C GLY A 273 -17.77 10.86 2.68
N LEU A 274 -16.53 10.95 3.18
CA LEU A 274 -15.96 10.01 4.15
C LEU A 274 -16.23 10.47 5.60
N ILE A 275 -16.52 11.75 5.78
CA ILE A 275 -17.01 12.35 7.02
C ILE A 275 -18.11 13.36 6.71
N GLU A 276 -19.03 13.55 7.65
CA GLU A 276 -20.03 14.62 7.59
C GLU A 276 -19.39 15.99 7.85
N SER A 277 -19.92 17.03 7.19
CA SER A 277 -19.36 18.39 7.29
C SER A 277 -19.46 19.03 8.68
N ASP A 278 -20.42 18.60 9.50
CA ASP A 278 -20.61 19.03 10.89
C ASP A 278 -20.16 17.97 11.91
N ALA A 279 -19.46 16.93 11.45
CA ALA A 279 -18.93 15.89 12.32
C ALA A 279 -18.01 16.47 13.39
N ILE A 280 -18.14 15.93 14.62
CA ILE A 280 -17.21 16.20 15.72
C ILE A 280 -15.78 15.96 15.22
N ASP A 281 -14.88 16.85 15.63
CA ASP A 281 -13.49 16.71 15.21
C ASP A 281 -12.80 15.50 15.82
N ARG A 282 -12.30 14.65 14.93
CA ARG A 282 -11.63 13.38 15.22
C ARG A 282 -10.41 13.15 14.34
N ILE A 283 -9.94 14.21 13.70
CA ILE A 283 -8.64 14.23 13.03
C ILE A 283 -7.64 14.70 14.09
N LEU A 284 -6.60 13.89 14.36
CA LEU A 284 -5.55 14.21 15.33
C LEU A 284 -4.25 14.39 14.56
N SER A 285 -3.95 15.63 14.20
CA SER A 285 -2.78 15.98 13.39
C SER A 285 -1.50 16.03 14.21
N LYS A 286 -0.37 15.90 13.51
CA LYS A 286 0.95 16.12 14.11
C LYS A 286 1.11 17.60 14.46
N ARG A 287 1.67 17.87 15.63
CA ARG A 287 1.88 19.20 16.23
C ARG A 287 0.61 20.03 16.44
N GLU A 288 -0.56 19.39 16.51
CA GLU A 288 -1.75 20.04 17.07
C GLU A 288 -1.58 20.27 18.59
N ARG A 289 -0.82 19.39 19.25
CA ARG A 289 -0.32 19.54 20.62
C ARG A 289 1.18 19.30 20.67
N ASP A 290 1.86 19.86 21.67
CA ASP A 290 3.32 19.79 21.81
C ASP A 290 3.83 18.34 21.88
N GLU A 291 3.09 17.44 22.55
CA GLU A 291 3.43 16.03 22.68
C GLU A 291 3.02 15.16 21.48
N TRP A 292 2.32 15.72 20.48
CA TRP A 292 1.87 15.01 19.29
C TRP A 292 2.90 15.10 18.17
N THR A 293 3.99 14.36 18.33
CA THR A 293 5.08 14.26 17.35
C THR A 293 4.77 13.25 16.24
N SER A 294 5.73 12.92 15.36
CA SER A 294 5.55 11.89 14.32
C SER A 294 5.26 10.49 14.88
N ASP A 295 5.69 10.20 16.11
CA ASP A 295 5.21 9.01 16.81
C ASP A 295 3.74 9.22 17.19
N LYS A 296 2.89 8.28 16.78
CA LYS A 296 1.44 8.34 16.97
C LYS A 296 0.98 7.81 18.33
N ALA A 297 1.90 7.26 19.15
CA ALA A 297 1.57 6.65 20.43
C ALA A 297 0.87 7.62 21.41
N THR A 298 1.29 8.88 21.48
CA THR A 298 0.65 9.86 22.39
C THR A 298 -0.79 10.19 21.98
N ARG A 299 -1.08 10.18 20.67
CA ARG A 299 -2.44 10.36 20.12
C ARG A 299 -3.31 9.12 20.31
N ARG A 300 -2.76 7.92 20.09
CA ARG A 300 -3.45 6.66 20.43
C ARG A 300 -3.78 6.60 21.92
N ALA A 301 -2.83 6.92 22.79
CA ALA A 301 -3.05 6.99 24.24
C ALA A 301 -4.09 8.05 24.64
N HIS A 302 -4.17 9.18 23.92
CA HIS A 302 -5.22 10.18 24.15
C HIS A 302 -6.63 9.63 23.86
N ILE A 303 -6.77 8.80 22.83
CA ILE A 303 -8.02 8.12 22.47
C ILE A 303 -8.32 6.98 23.46
N ALA A 304 -7.33 6.15 23.79
CA ALA A 304 -7.46 4.98 24.66
C ALA A 304 -7.99 5.32 26.07
N LYS A 305 -7.77 6.55 26.55
CA LYS A 305 -8.32 7.05 27.83
C LYS A 305 -9.85 7.13 27.87
N ARG A 306 -10.49 7.22 26.70
CA ARG A 306 -11.93 7.47 26.57
C ARG A 306 -12.65 6.46 25.69
N TYR A 307 -11.91 5.69 24.91
CA TYR A 307 -12.45 4.71 23.98
C TYR A 307 -11.72 3.38 24.08
N ARG A 308 -12.45 2.29 23.86
CA ARG A 308 -11.87 0.97 23.63
C ARG A 308 -11.51 0.86 22.15
N ILE A 309 -10.22 0.79 21.85
CA ILE A 309 -9.72 0.83 20.47
C ILE A 309 -9.81 -0.57 19.89
N LEU A 310 -10.74 -0.81 18.97
CA LEU A 310 -11.01 -2.12 18.41
C LEU A 310 -10.02 -2.50 17.30
N LEU A 311 -9.68 -1.55 16.43
CA LEU A 311 -8.76 -1.76 15.32
C LEU A 311 -7.81 -0.57 15.15
N LEU A 312 -6.58 -0.87 14.76
CA LEU A 312 -5.64 0.09 14.18
C LEU A 312 -5.48 -0.28 12.70
N ILE A 313 -5.56 0.71 11.82
CA ILE A 313 -5.49 0.52 10.36
C ILE A 313 -4.49 1.54 9.80
N GLY A 314 -3.52 1.09 9.01
CA GLY A 314 -2.43 1.94 8.54
C GLY A 314 -1.57 1.29 7.48
N ASP A 315 -0.70 2.07 6.85
CA ASP A 315 0.27 1.63 5.86
C ASP A 315 1.72 1.62 6.40
N ASP A 316 1.99 2.27 7.54
CA ASP A 316 3.31 2.22 8.20
C ASP A 316 3.25 1.52 9.58
N LEU A 317 4.33 0.83 9.94
CA LEU A 317 4.48 0.20 11.26
C LEU A 317 4.21 1.17 12.44
N ASN A 318 4.54 2.45 12.27
CA ASN A 318 4.31 3.50 13.27
C ASN A 318 2.82 3.80 13.55
N ASP A 319 1.92 3.34 12.69
CA ASP A 319 0.47 3.47 12.88
C ASP A 319 -0.06 2.53 13.96
N PHE A 320 0.64 1.41 14.17
CA PHE A 320 0.24 0.34 15.08
C PHE A 320 0.94 0.43 16.44
N LEU A 321 2.24 0.77 16.46
CA LEU A 321 3.04 0.82 17.67
C LEU A 321 4.10 1.94 17.61
N SER A 322 4.66 2.30 18.77
CA SER A 322 5.85 3.16 18.80
C SER A 322 7.06 2.32 18.39
N ILE A 323 7.72 2.71 17.32
CA ILE A 323 8.85 1.96 16.73
C ILE A 323 10.20 2.32 17.35
N GLY A 324 10.23 3.20 18.36
CA GLY A 324 11.45 3.73 18.96
C GLY A 324 12.20 4.73 18.09
N GLU A 325 13.39 5.14 18.55
CA GLU A 325 14.22 6.12 17.85
C GLU A 325 14.99 5.45 16.69
N LYS A 326 14.63 5.82 15.45
CA LYS A 326 15.38 5.50 14.23
C LYS A 326 15.76 4.01 14.09
N PRO A 327 14.81 3.06 14.20
CA PRO A 327 15.13 1.64 14.09
C PRO A 327 15.66 1.28 12.70
N THR A 328 16.59 0.34 12.63
CA THR A 328 17.06 -0.23 11.36
C THR A 328 15.94 -1.01 10.66
N SER A 329 16.08 -1.25 9.35
CA SER A 329 15.14 -2.10 8.59
C SER A 329 14.93 -3.47 9.25
N GLN A 330 16.00 -4.10 9.75
CA GLN A 330 15.89 -5.38 10.47
C GLN A 330 15.17 -5.24 11.81
N ALA A 331 15.42 -4.19 12.57
CA ALA A 331 14.72 -3.95 13.83
C ALA A 331 13.21 -3.75 13.61
N ARG A 332 12.82 -3.00 12.57
CA ARG A 332 11.41 -2.85 12.16
C ARG A 332 10.77 -4.21 11.83
N ARG A 333 11.47 -5.05 11.06
CA ARG A 333 10.99 -6.42 10.74
C ARG A 333 10.84 -7.29 11.99
N ASN A 334 11.78 -7.20 12.93
CA ASN A 334 11.71 -7.95 14.18
C ASN A 334 10.50 -7.52 15.03
N LEU A 335 10.24 -6.21 15.13
CA LEU A 335 9.05 -5.70 15.82
C LEU A 335 7.75 -6.20 15.18
N ALA A 336 7.68 -6.21 13.85
CA ALA A 336 6.51 -6.77 13.15
C ALA A 336 6.34 -8.27 13.43
N ALA A 337 7.43 -9.04 13.47
CA ALA A 337 7.39 -10.47 13.76
C ALA A 337 7.02 -10.77 15.22
N GLU A 338 7.46 -9.93 16.18
CA GLU A 338 7.11 -10.05 17.60
C GLU A 338 5.60 -9.96 17.83
N HIS A 339 4.90 -9.16 17.04
CA HIS A 339 3.44 -8.96 17.10
C HIS A 339 2.69 -9.71 15.99
N GLY A 340 3.21 -10.87 15.57
CA GLY A 340 2.66 -11.68 14.49
C GLY A 340 1.16 -12.00 14.59
N ASP A 341 0.66 -12.14 15.82
CA ASP A 341 -0.72 -12.47 16.17
C ASP A 341 -1.69 -11.29 16.07
N MET A 342 -1.20 -10.06 15.91
CA MET A 342 -2.01 -8.85 15.79
C MET A 342 -2.43 -8.58 14.34
N TRP A 343 -1.59 -8.95 13.36
CA TRP A 343 -1.78 -8.64 11.94
C TRP A 343 -2.98 -9.39 11.35
N GLY A 344 -3.87 -8.65 10.68
CA GLY A 344 -5.13 -9.19 10.15
C GLY A 344 -6.17 -9.50 11.24
N VAL A 345 -5.88 -9.18 12.50
CA VAL A 345 -6.78 -9.39 13.64
C VAL A 345 -7.17 -8.08 14.28
N LYS A 346 -6.20 -7.39 14.86
CA LYS A 346 -6.37 -6.08 15.51
C LYS A 346 -5.71 -4.97 14.70
N TRP A 347 -4.68 -5.33 13.94
CA TRP A 347 -3.88 -4.43 13.12
C TRP A 347 -4.08 -4.78 11.65
N ILE A 348 -4.63 -3.84 10.89
CA ILE A 348 -4.93 -4.02 9.48
C ILE A 348 -3.95 -3.19 8.66
N GLN A 349 -3.03 -3.87 8.00
CA GLN A 349 -1.97 -3.26 7.19
C GLN A 349 -2.43 -3.05 5.75
N LEU A 350 -2.25 -1.84 5.24
CA LEU A 350 -2.45 -1.49 3.83
C LEU A 350 -1.09 -1.48 3.10
N PRO A 351 -1.05 -1.77 1.79
CA PRO A 351 0.19 -1.75 1.03
C PRO A 351 0.57 -0.34 0.60
N ASN A 352 1.78 0.11 0.96
CA ASN A 352 2.40 1.30 0.40
C ASN A 352 3.85 0.98 -0.02
N ALA A 353 4.08 0.95 -1.34
CA ALA A 353 5.39 0.67 -1.92
C ALA A 353 6.16 1.94 -2.32
N ASN A 354 5.54 3.12 -2.18
CA ASN A 354 6.15 4.38 -2.62
C ASN A 354 7.08 4.97 -1.56
N TYR A 355 6.66 5.01 -0.29
CA TYR A 355 7.42 5.67 0.77
C TYR A 355 7.06 5.11 2.14
N GLY A 356 7.79 5.56 3.17
CA GLY A 356 7.45 5.26 4.56
C GLY A 356 8.68 5.07 5.45
N GLY A 357 8.44 4.64 6.69
CA GLY A 357 9.51 4.29 7.62
C GLY A 357 10.35 3.10 7.14
N TRP A 358 9.81 2.24 6.27
CA TRP A 358 10.59 1.15 5.64
C TRP A 358 11.72 1.73 4.77
N GLU A 359 11.43 2.73 3.96
CA GLU A 359 12.37 3.39 3.07
C GLU A 359 13.37 4.23 3.89
N ARG A 360 12.86 5.03 4.84
CA ARG A 360 13.69 5.87 5.73
C ARG A 360 14.71 5.06 6.53
N SER A 361 14.37 3.83 6.89
CA SER A 361 15.28 2.93 7.60
C SER A 361 16.46 2.41 6.77
N ILE A 362 16.43 2.56 5.44
CA ILE A 362 17.52 2.18 4.54
C ILE A 362 18.64 3.22 4.55
N TYR A 363 18.28 4.50 4.70
CA TYR A 363 19.23 5.61 4.79
C TYR A 363 19.35 6.18 6.21
N ASP A 364 19.22 5.34 7.23
CA ASP A 364 19.44 5.68 8.65
C ASP A 364 18.63 6.88 9.16
N TRP A 365 17.44 7.09 8.58
CA TRP A 365 16.55 8.21 8.92
C TRP A 365 17.18 9.58 8.66
N GLU A 366 18.17 9.65 7.77
CA GLU A 366 18.80 10.89 7.31
C GLU A 366 18.00 11.49 6.15
N ASP A 367 16.79 11.96 6.44
CA ASP A 367 15.87 12.51 5.42
C ASP A 367 16.46 13.71 4.66
N ALA A 368 17.41 14.42 5.26
CA ALA A 368 18.11 15.56 4.66
C ALA A 368 19.37 15.19 3.87
N ALA A 369 19.74 13.90 3.79
CA ALA A 369 20.87 13.46 2.99
C ALA A 369 20.64 13.76 1.49
N ASP A 370 21.73 14.00 0.77
CA ASP A 370 21.71 14.19 -0.68
C ASP A 370 21.08 12.98 -1.38
N ASP A 371 20.35 13.24 -2.45
CA ASP A 371 19.65 12.21 -3.24
C ASP A 371 20.59 11.08 -3.69
N ALA A 372 21.76 11.43 -4.23
CA ALA A 372 22.78 10.46 -4.65
C ALA A 372 23.26 9.56 -3.50
N VAL A 373 23.30 10.08 -2.26
CA VAL A 373 23.67 9.28 -1.07
C VAL A 373 22.55 8.32 -0.71
N LYS A 374 21.30 8.77 -0.72
CA LYS A 374 20.14 7.90 -0.48
C LYS A 374 20.07 6.79 -1.53
N LEU A 375 20.24 7.13 -2.80
CA LEU A 375 20.24 6.19 -3.91
C LEU A 375 21.35 5.14 -3.74
N GLN A 376 22.58 5.55 -3.39
CA GLN A 376 23.66 4.60 -3.14
C GLN A 376 23.32 3.64 -1.97
N ARG A 377 22.77 4.16 -0.88
CA ARG A 377 22.35 3.31 0.26
C ARG A 377 21.25 2.32 -0.12
N LYS A 378 20.32 2.73 -0.99
CA LYS A 378 19.30 1.82 -1.54
C LYS A 378 19.92 0.69 -2.36
N TYR A 379 20.91 0.99 -3.21
CA TYR A 379 21.66 -0.04 -3.92
C TYR A 379 22.41 -0.98 -2.98
N ASP A 380 23.10 -0.44 -1.97
CA ASP A 380 23.88 -1.22 -1.00
C ASP A 380 22.99 -2.13 -0.13
N ALA A 381 21.71 -1.80 0.02
CA ALA A 381 20.74 -2.57 0.79
C ALA A 381 20.11 -3.75 0.02
N LEU A 382 20.33 -3.84 -1.30
CA LEU A 382 19.83 -4.96 -2.10
C LEU A 382 20.50 -6.27 -1.67
N GLN A 383 19.71 -7.34 -1.65
CA GLN A 383 20.19 -8.68 -1.33
C GLN A 383 20.42 -9.47 -2.61
N ASP A 384 21.67 -9.47 -3.08
CA ASP A 384 22.05 -10.22 -4.26
C ASP A 384 22.06 -11.73 -3.99
N ALA A 385 21.75 -12.51 -5.04
CA ALA A 385 21.93 -13.95 -4.98
C ALA A 385 23.41 -14.25 -4.66
N LYS A 386 23.64 -15.13 -3.69
CA LYS A 386 25.00 -15.59 -3.38
C LYS A 386 25.58 -16.23 -4.64
N GLU A 387 26.65 -15.66 -5.20
CA GLU A 387 27.40 -16.34 -6.25
C GLU A 387 27.97 -17.63 -5.66
N GLU A 388 27.44 -18.78 -6.10
CA GLU A 388 28.11 -20.05 -5.86
C GLU A 388 29.45 -19.99 -6.58
N SER A 389 30.54 -19.99 -5.82
CA SER A 389 31.88 -20.04 -6.40
C SER A 389 31.99 -21.30 -7.26
N ILE A 390 31.96 -21.13 -8.59
CA ILE A 390 32.22 -22.23 -9.52
C ILE A 390 33.63 -22.74 -9.18
N PRO A 391 33.79 -24.00 -8.71
CA PRO A 391 35.10 -24.51 -8.38
C PRO A 391 35.94 -24.51 -9.65
N LYS A 392 37.04 -23.74 -9.65
CA LYS A 392 37.99 -23.71 -10.76
C LYS A 392 38.39 -25.14 -11.08
N PRO A 393 38.34 -25.58 -12.36
CA PRO A 393 38.71 -26.94 -12.71
C PRO A 393 40.14 -27.18 -12.23
N LYS A 394 40.32 -28.24 -11.43
CA LYS A 394 41.65 -28.71 -11.03
C LYS A 394 42.42 -29.00 -12.31
N VAL A 395 43.39 -28.15 -12.64
CA VAL A 395 44.39 -28.45 -13.66
C VAL A 395 45.10 -29.72 -13.18
N ARG A 396 44.88 -30.84 -13.87
CA ARG A 396 45.67 -32.06 -13.64
C ARG A 396 47.09 -31.76 -14.08
N SER A 397 48.01 -31.71 -13.12
CA SER A 397 49.46 -31.68 -13.31
C SER A 397 49.97 -32.98 -13.89
#